data_AF-A0A1B7MSZ8-F1
#
_entry.id   AF-A0A1B7MSZ8-F1
#
_cell.length_a   1.000
_cell.length_b   1.000
_cell.length_c   1.000
_cell.angle_alpha   90.00
_cell.angle_beta   90.00
_cell.angle_gamma   90.00
#
_symmetry.space_group_name_H-M   'P 1'
#
loop_
_entity.id
_entity.type
_entity.pdbx_description
1 polymer ?
#
loop_
_entity_poly.entity_id
_entity_poly.type
_entity_poly.pdbx_seq_one_letter_code
_entity_poly.pdbx_strand_id
1 'polypeptide(L)' 'MFISDDPAWWPTINVERILSYSIAASIALVVYDWVLTLGQEVEFVWMQRWSFMTVLYLSVRYIGIPYSV' A
#
# COMPACT_ATOMS: atom_id res chain seq x y z
N MET A 1 10.65 -30.14 -10.27
CA MET A 1 10.51 -29.54 -8.93
C MET A 1 10.27 -30.70 -7.98
N PHE A 2 11.28 -31.10 -7.22
CA PHE A 2 11.12 -32.16 -6.22
C PHE A 2 10.45 -31.51 -5.00
N ILE A 3 9.17 -31.83 -4.78
CA ILE A 3 8.53 -31.57 -3.49
C ILE A 3 9.04 -32.68 -2.57
N SER A 4 9.84 -32.29 -1.57
CA SER A 4 10.20 -33.17 -0.46
C SER A 4 8.97 -33.25 0.43
N ASP A 5 8.36 -34.43 0.49
CA ASP A 5 7.20 -34.74 1.34
C ASP A 5 7.62 -35.10 2.78
N ASP A 6 8.83 -34.74 3.18
CA ASP A 6 9.40 -35.13 4.47
C ASP A 6 8.67 -34.42 5.62
N PRO A 7 8.07 -35.16 6.58
CA PRO A 7 7.25 -34.59 7.65
C PRO A 7 8.03 -33.67 8.61
N ALA A 8 9.36 -33.76 8.61
CA ALA A 8 10.24 -32.89 9.40
C ALA A 8 10.13 -31.40 9.02
N TRP A 9 9.65 -31.09 7.81
CA TRP A 9 9.59 -29.72 7.28
C TRP A 9 8.24 -29.04 7.56
N TRP A 10 7.25 -29.81 8.03
CA TRP A 10 5.90 -29.32 8.27
C TRP A 10 5.82 -28.16 9.28
N PRO A 11 6.59 -28.15 10.38
CA PRO A 11 6.60 -27.02 11.30
C PRO A 11 7.06 -25.72 10.60
N THR A 12 8.14 -25.81 9.82
CA THR A 12 8.70 -24.67 9.09
C THR A 12 7.72 -24.13 8.04
N ILE A 13 7.08 -25.00 7.26
CA ILE A 13 6.08 -24.61 6.25
C ILE A 13 4.88 -23.90 6.91
N ASN A 14 4.43 -24.38 8.09
CA ASN A 14 3.35 -23.73 8.82
C ASN A 14 3.73 -22.33 9.30
N VAL A 15 4.96 -22.17 9.81
CA VAL A 15 5.48 -20.86 10.23
C VAL A 15 5.56 -19.89 9.05
N GLU A 16 6.13 -20.30 7.91
CA GLU A 16 6.23 -19.47 6.70
C GLU A 16 4.85 -19.02 6.19
N ARG A 17 3.87 -19.92 6.25
CA ARG A 17 2.49 -19.60 5.88
C ARG A 17 1.88 -18.56 6.80
N ILE A 18 2.06 -18.70 8.12
CA ILE A 18 1.58 -17.72 9.11
C ILE A 18 2.27 -16.37 8.89
N LEU A 19 3.59 -16.37 8.67
CA LEU A 19 4.36 -15.16 8.41
C LEU A 19 3.87 -14.44 7.15
N SER A 20 3.63 -15.18 6.06
CA SER A 20 3.12 -14.62 4.81
C SER A 20 1.78 -13.89 5.00
N TYR A 21 0.84 -14.50 5.74
CA TYR A 21 -0.44 -13.84 6.06
C TYR A 21 -0.24 -12.62 6.96
N SER A 22 0.66 -12.70 7.95
CA SER A 22 0.95 -11.59 8.85
C SER A 22 1.59 -10.40 8.13
N ILE A 23 2.44 -10.64 7.12
CA ILE A 23 3.06 -9.61 6.28
C ILE A 23 2.00 -8.91 5.41
N ALA A 24 1.09 -9.67 4.80
CA ALA A 24 0.00 -9.08 4.03
C ALA A 24 -0.90 -8.21 4.93
N ALA A 25 -1.20 -8.68 6.14
CA ALA A 25 -1.97 -7.92 7.13
C ALA A 25 -1.25 -6.65 7.59
N SER A 26 0.06 -6.70 7.84
CA SER A 26 0.84 -5.53 8.25
C SER A 26 0.92 -4.48 7.14
N ILE A 27 1.13 -4.90 5.88
CA ILE A 27 1.10 -4.00 4.72
C ILE A 27 -0.28 -3.34 4.60
N ALA A 28 -1.37 -4.12 4.74
CA ALA A 28 -2.72 -3.59 4.67
C ALA A 28 -2.99 -2.57 5.80
N LEU A 29 -2.50 -2.81 7.01
CA LEU A 29 -2.60 -1.85 8.12
C LEU A 29 -1.82 -0.56 7.85
N VAL A 30 -0.59 -0.65 7.30
CA VAL A 30 0.20 0.53 6.94
C VAL A 30 -0.47 1.33 5.84
N VAL A 31 -1.01 0.67 4.81
CA VAL A 31 -1.78 1.33 3.75
C VAL A 31 -3.03 1.98 4.32
N TYR A 32 -3.73 1.31 5.24
CA TYR A 32 -4.91 1.86 5.88
C TYR A 32 -4.59 3.10 6.73
N ASP A 33 -3.52 3.07 7.53
CA ASP A 33 -3.05 4.21 8.32
C ASP A 33 -2.65 5.38 7.42
N TRP A 34 -2.01 5.09 6.28
CA TRP A 34 -1.64 6.11 5.30
C TRP A 34 -2.86 6.70 4.58
N VAL A 35 -3.84 5.87 4.21
CA VAL A 35 -5.11 6.34 3.60
C VAL A 35 -5.94 7.14 4.60
N LEU A 36 -5.92 6.78 5.89
CA LEU A 36 -6.65 7.49 6.93
C LEU A 36 -6.03 8.87 7.20
N THR A 37 -4.70 8.94 7.32
CA THR A 37 -3.97 10.21 7.47
C THR A 37 -4.10 11.09 6.23
N LEU A 38 -3.97 10.54 5.02
CA LEU A 38 -4.24 11.26 3.77
C LEU A 38 -5.72 11.62 3.60
N GLY A 39 -6.64 10.80 4.10
CA GLY A 39 -8.08 11.07 4.04
C GLY A 39 -8.48 12.25 4.91
N GLN A 40 -7.94 12.33 6.12
CA GLN A 40 -8.10 13.49 7.00
C GLN A 40 -7.37 14.72 6.44
N GLU A 41 -6.16 14.57 5.91
CA GLU A 41 -5.46 15.67 5.24
C GLU A 41 -6.22 16.15 4.00
N VAL A 42 -6.82 15.26 3.21
CA VAL A 42 -7.71 15.60 2.09
C VAL A 42 -8.95 16.31 2.62
N GLU A 43 -9.63 15.80 3.64
CA GLU A 43 -10.85 16.43 4.18
C GLU A 43 -10.57 17.83 4.76
N PHE A 44 -9.48 18.02 5.50
CA PHE A 44 -9.08 19.29 6.09
C PHE A 44 -8.45 20.28 5.07
N VAL A 45 -7.67 19.80 4.09
CA VAL A 45 -7.10 20.64 3.02
C VAL A 45 -8.15 20.95 1.94
N TRP A 46 -9.12 20.07 1.68
CA TRP A 46 -10.17 20.28 0.66
C TRP A 46 -11.39 21.07 1.14
N MET A 47 -11.67 21.18 2.46
CA MET A 47 -12.75 22.05 2.94
C MET A 47 -12.35 23.52 3.12
N GLN A 48 -11.08 23.90 2.91
CA GLN A 48 -10.65 25.29 3.10
C GLN A 48 -10.10 25.91 1.80
N ARG A 49 -10.53 27.15 1.53
CA ARG A 49 -10.36 27.92 0.28
C ARG A 49 -8.89 28.13 -0.13
N TRP A 50 -8.31 27.17 -0.86
CA TRP A 50 -7.21 27.40 -1.81
C TRP A 50 -7.53 26.65 -3.12
N SER A 51 -7.32 27.32 -4.25
CA SER A 51 -7.87 26.92 -5.56
C SER A 51 -7.33 25.57 -6.04
N PHE A 52 -8.13 24.53 -5.84
CA PHE A 52 -8.01 23.13 -6.24
C PHE A 52 -7.39 22.88 -7.64
N MET A 53 -7.53 23.83 -8.56
CA MET A 53 -6.94 23.83 -9.91
C MET A 53 -5.43 23.59 -9.92
N THR A 54 -4.67 24.19 -9.01
CA THR A 54 -3.20 24.13 -9.05
C THR A 54 -2.68 22.75 -8.65
N VAL A 55 -3.36 22.09 -7.70
CA VAL A 55 -2.97 20.76 -7.19
C VAL A 55 -3.41 19.67 -8.15
N LEU A 56 -4.62 19.75 -8.73
CA LEU A 56 -5.05 18.85 -9.79
C LEU A 56 -4.13 18.96 -11.02
N TYR A 57 -3.73 20.18 -11.37
CA TYR A 57 -2.75 20.43 -12.41
C TYR A 57 -1.39 19.78 -12.10
N LEU A 58 -0.91 19.88 -10.85
CA LEU A 58 0.33 19.24 -10.41
C LEU A 58 0.24 17.71 -10.40
N SER A 59 -0.86 17.11 -9.95
CA SER A 59 -1.05 15.65 -9.92
C SER A 59 -1.09 15.03 -11.32
N VAL A 60 -1.87 15.63 -12.24
CA VAL A 60 -1.90 15.19 -13.64
C VAL A 60 -0.53 15.38 -14.29
N ARG A 61 0.18 16.46 -13.93
CA ARG A 61 1.51 16.75 -14.48
C ARG A 61 2.58 15.80 -13.94
N TYR A 62 2.62 15.49 -12.65
CA TYR A 62 3.62 14.59 -12.07
C TYR A 62 3.37 13.11 -12.39
N ILE A 63 2.12 12.70 -12.64
CA ILE A 63 1.76 11.35 -13.13
C ILE A 63 2.01 11.23 -14.64
N GLY A 64 1.85 12.31 -15.40
CA GLY A 64 2.04 12.33 -16.85
C GLY A 64 3.51 12.36 -17.31
N ILE A 65 4.42 12.91 -16.51
CA ILE A 65 5.87 12.97 -16.83
C ILE A 65 6.51 11.57 -17.03
N PRO A 66 6.26 10.55 -16.18
CA PRO A 66 6.83 9.21 -16.40
C PRO A 66 6.19 8.44 -17.57
N TYR A 67 5.07 8.90 -18.15
CA TYR A 67 4.44 8.28 -19.32
C TYR A 67 4.92 8.84 -20.67
N SER A 68 5.72 9.91 -20.64
CA SER A 68 6.25 10.58 -21.83
C SER A 68 7.74 10.27 -22.09
N VAL A 69 8.30 9.24 -21.43
CA VAL A 69 9.62 8.68 -21.77
C VAL A 69 9.50 7.49 -22.70
#